data_AF-A0A7G2CKH3-F1
#
_entry.id   AF-A0A7G2CKH3-F1
#
_cell.length_a   1.000
_cell.length_b   1.000
_cell.length_c   1.000
_cell.angle_alpha   90.00
_cell.angle_beta   90.00
_cell.angle_gamma   90.00
#
_symmetry.space_group_name_H-M   'P 1'
#
loop_
_entity.id
_entity.type
_entity.pdbx_description
1 polymer ?
#
loop_
_entity_poly.entity_id
_entity_poly.type
_entity_poly.pdbx_seq_one_letter_code
_entity_poly.pdbx_strand_id
1 'polypeptide(L)'
;MIDNILISAQDNEETEFLRVVRCILHRIQQCHLSTTPDRNTLLQMSDEDLLNLSEKSNVFLGEEYSTYDFTSGQCFIRNSTKSVAKTTLSVGLAPHFTARTFACTIRLILFTAHTINMNPAAMYDLLKAYRAVYSTVGAGLDWDMPIPHLSPKIHRVMVEIATVIAENRWAEIASPILATYNEEDYDYVAFTDASAAGWGAVVEDIASGRVLCYQQQWIDELAAPLSAHYGGPKDYRSKQLFNRQHSAHAEPRAVIELLHYMEEKGKLQRGMRLAIVTDHDAIVKAQRKCNGFGGIGRGKTLNRLYQTVFDLFFEKGVTIVFFYIAGPQNPADTLSRRFQIYGESVSEIQVDDLTVPFLRSTYSPLAERRCGDTHTFAAMGT
;
A
#
# COMPACT_ATOMS: atom_id res chain seq x y z
N MET A 1 -10.73 15.27 -20.58
CA MET A 1 -11.88 14.59 -21.22
C MET A 1 -11.47 13.14 -21.38
N ILE A 2 -12.30 12.22 -20.90
CA ILE A 2 -12.08 10.77 -21.05
C ILE A 2 -12.77 10.36 -22.35
N ASP A 3 -12.07 9.61 -23.19
CA ASP A 3 -12.44 9.30 -24.57
C ASP A 3 -12.34 7.80 -24.90
N ASN A 4 -12.15 6.94 -23.89
CA ASN A 4 -12.01 5.49 -24.06
C ASN A 4 -13.17 4.73 -23.40
N ILE A 5 -13.55 3.61 -24.00
CA ILE A 5 -14.47 2.61 -23.43
C ILE A 5 -13.67 1.32 -23.28
N LEU A 6 -13.55 0.79 -22.07
CA LEU A 6 -12.98 -0.53 -21.80
C LEU A 6 -14.12 -1.55 -21.71
N ILE A 7 -13.98 -2.65 -22.43
CA ILE A 7 -14.89 -3.79 -22.38
C ILE A 7 -14.05 -4.99 -21.98
N SER A 8 -14.46 -5.69 -20.93
CA SER A 8 -13.79 -6.88 -20.39
C SER A 8 -14.84 -7.91 -19.97
N ALA A 9 -14.49 -9.19 -20.01
CA ALA A 9 -15.32 -10.29 -19.53
C ALA A 9 -14.45 -11.31 -18.79
N GLN A 10 -15.07 -12.20 -18.02
CA GLN A 10 -14.36 -13.32 -17.41
C GLN A 10 -14.12 -14.44 -18.43
N ASP A 11 -13.21 -15.35 -18.10
CA ASP A 11 -13.01 -16.57 -18.89
C ASP A 11 -14.33 -17.34 -19.05
N ASN A 12 -14.59 -17.89 -20.23
CA ASN A 12 -15.82 -18.61 -20.60
C ASN A 12 -17.07 -17.74 -20.80
N GLU A 13 -16.91 -16.41 -20.88
CA GLU A 13 -17.99 -15.46 -21.20
C GLU A 13 -17.87 -14.87 -22.62
N GLU A 14 -17.13 -15.51 -23.54
CA GLU A 14 -16.77 -14.96 -24.85
C GLU A 14 -18.00 -14.62 -25.71
N THR A 15 -19.03 -15.47 -25.62
CA THR A 15 -20.29 -15.24 -26.34
C THR A 15 -21.00 -13.98 -25.87
N GLU A 16 -21.04 -13.76 -24.55
CA GLU A 16 -21.68 -12.59 -23.96
C GLU A 16 -20.85 -11.33 -24.20
N PHE A 17 -19.51 -11.44 -24.10
CA PHE A 17 -18.58 -10.39 -24.46
C PHE A 17 -18.82 -9.89 -25.89
N LEU A 18 -18.85 -10.79 -26.87
CA LEU A 18 -19.10 -10.47 -28.28
C LEU A 18 -20.47 -9.81 -28.47
N ARG A 19 -21.51 -10.34 -27.83
CA ARG A 19 -22.86 -9.76 -27.87
C ARG A 19 -22.85 -8.31 -27.40
N VAL A 20 -22.16 -8.02 -26.29
CA VAL A 20 -22.02 -6.68 -25.73
C VAL A 20 -21.21 -5.76 -26.66
N VAL A 21 -20.07 -6.22 -27.17
CA VAL A 21 -19.22 -5.48 -28.12
C VAL A 21 -20.03 -5.06 -29.35
N ARG A 22 -20.74 -6.00 -29.98
CA ARG A 22 -21.59 -5.73 -31.15
C ARG A 22 -22.68 -4.72 -30.83
N CYS A 23 -23.35 -4.87 -29.68
CA CYS A 23 -24.37 -3.93 -29.24
C CYS A 23 -23.82 -2.50 -29.08
N ILE A 24 -22.64 -2.36 -28.47
CA ILE A 24 -21.97 -1.07 -28.30
C ILE A 24 -21.59 -0.47 -29.66
N LEU A 25 -21.00 -1.25 -30.57
CA LEU A 25 -20.63 -0.79 -31.90
C LEU A 25 -21.85 -0.29 -32.69
N HIS A 26 -22.99 -1.00 -32.61
CA HIS A 26 -24.23 -0.54 -33.23
C HIS A 26 -24.76 0.76 -32.63
N ARG A 27 -24.70 0.92 -31.30
CA ARG A 27 -25.07 2.19 -30.63
C ARG A 27 -24.18 3.34 -31.06
N ILE A 28 -22.85 3.12 -31.10
CA ILE A 28 -21.87 4.09 -31.61
C ILE A 28 -22.21 4.50 -33.05
N GLN A 29 -22.55 3.53 -33.90
CA GLN A 29 -22.95 3.79 -35.28
C GLN A 29 -24.24 4.62 -35.38
N GLN A 30 -25.26 4.28 -34.59
CA GLN A 30 -26.54 5.02 -34.53
C GLN A 30 -26.37 6.46 -34.04
N CYS A 31 -25.45 6.68 -33.10
CA CYS A 31 -25.12 8.01 -32.60
C CYS A 31 -24.13 8.77 -33.50
N HIS A 32 -23.73 8.20 -34.65
CA HIS A 32 -22.76 8.78 -35.58
C HIS A 32 -21.40 9.12 -34.95
N LEU A 33 -20.98 8.37 -33.91
CA LEU A 33 -19.72 8.59 -33.21
C LEU A 33 -18.55 7.91 -33.93
N SER A 34 -17.40 8.56 -33.98
CA SER A 34 -16.17 8.00 -34.55
C SER A 34 -15.39 7.19 -33.50
N THR A 35 -14.70 6.14 -33.95
CA THR A 35 -13.84 5.31 -33.10
C THR A 35 -12.47 5.14 -33.75
N THR A 36 -11.50 4.67 -32.96
CA THR A 36 -10.21 4.19 -33.48
C THR A 36 -9.94 2.85 -32.80
N PRO A 37 -9.89 1.72 -33.54
CA PRO A 37 -10.11 1.56 -35.00
C PRO A 37 -11.51 1.98 -35.48
N ASP A 38 -11.70 2.19 -36.80
CA ASP A 38 -12.98 2.63 -37.38
C ASP A 38 -14.13 1.65 -37.07
N ARG A 39 -15.29 2.19 -36.69
CA ARG A 39 -16.44 1.39 -36.24
C ARG A 39 -16.97 0.45 -37.32
N ASN A 40 -16.90 0.84 -38.60
CA ASN A 40 -17.43 0.01 -39.68
C ASN A 40 -16.48 -1.16 -39.95
N THR A 41 -15.17 -0.92 -39.84
CA THR A 41 -14.17 -2.00 -39.86
C THR A 41 -14.44 -2.99 -38.72
N LEU A 42 -14.65 -2.51 -37.49
CA LEU A 42 -14.95 -3.37 -36.34
C LEU A 42 -16.27 -4.14 -36.52
N LEU A 43 -17.31 -3.53 -37.08
CA LEU A 43 -18.58 -4.20 -37.39
C LEU A 43 -18.45 -5.29 -38.47
N GLN A 44 -17.48 -5.18 -39.37
CA GLN A 44 -17.23 -6.14 -40.45
C GLN A 44 -16.32 -7.29 -40.04
N MET A 45 -15.56 -7.16 -38.94
CA MET A 45 -14.72 -8.25 -38.42
C MET A 45 -15.58 -9.46 -38.05
N SER A 46 -15.01 -10.66 -38.20
CA SER A 46 -15.63 -11.87 -37.67
C SER A 46 -15.60 -11.87 -36.14
N ASP A 47 -16.41 -12.73 -35.51
CA ASP A 47 -16.39 -12.88 -34.06
C ASP A 47 -15.04 -13.41 -33.56
N GLU A 48 -14.41 -14.31 -34.33
CA GLU A 48 -13.05 -14.81 -34.07
C GLU A 48 -12.02 -13.67 -34.11
N ASP A 49 -12.10 -12.78 -35.12
CA ASP A 49 -11.19 -11.63 -35.22
C ASP A 49 -11.37 -10.63 -34.07
N LEU A 50 -12.61 -10.41 -33.61
CA LEU A 50 -12.89 -9.55 -32.47
C LEU A 50 -12.36 -10.13 -31.16
N LEU A 51 -12.48 -11.45 -30.96
CA LEU A 51 -11.87 -12.13 -29.81
C LEU A 51 -10.34 -12.03 -29.88
N ASN A 52 -9.73 -12.36 -31.02
CA ASN A 52 -8.29 -12.21 -31.23
C ASN A 52 -7.79 -10.76 -31.02
N LEU A 53 -8.63 -9.76 -31.25
CA LEU A 53 -8.31 -8.35 -30.97
C LEU A 53 -8.38 -8.06 -29.46
N SER A 54 -9.34 -8.65 -28.75
CA SER A 54 -9.48 -8.52 -27.29
C SER A 54 -8.31 -9.15 -26.53
N GLU A 55 -7.70 -10.18 -27.11
CA GLU A 55 -6.50 -10.86 -26.61
C GLU A 55 -5.19 -10.13 -26.91
N LYS A 56 -5.21 -8.88 -27.37
CA LYS A 56 -3.99 -8.07 -27.53
C LYS A 56 -3.81 -7.11 -26.36
N SER A 57 -2.58 -6.68 -26.10
CA SER A 57 -2.32 -5.65 -25.10
C SER A 57 -3.06 -4.36 -25.46
N ASN A 58 -3.77 -3.81 -24.48
CA ASN A 58 -4.62 -2.64 -24.66
C ASN A 58 -4.14 -1.50 -23.77
N VAL A 59 -4.24 -0.27 -24.27
CA VAL A 59 -3.94 0.93 -23.49
C VAL A 59 -5.26 1.61 -23.09
N PHE A 60 -5.48 1.77 -21.80
CA PHE A 60 -6.64 2.47 -21.26
C PHE A 60 -6.19 3.49 -20.21
N LEU A 61 -6.64 4.74 -20.33
CA LEU A 61 -6.32 5.84 -19.42
C LEU A 61 -4.81 6.09 -19.16
N GLY A 62 -3.93 5.65 -20.06
CA GLY A 62 -2.48 5.82 -19.94
C GLY A 62 -1.75 4.66 -19.27
N GLU A 63 -2.48 3.58 -18.98
CA GLU A 63 -1.99 2.29 -18.49
C GLU A 63 -2.07 1.27 -19.62
N GLU A 64 -1.11 0.37 -19.70
CA GLU A 64 -1.08 -0.74 -20.65
C GLU A 64 -1.35 -2.03 -19.87
N TYR A 65 -2.32 -2.80 -20.35
CA TYR A 65 -2.70 -4.08 -19.75
C TYR A 65 -2.12 -5.19 -20.60
N SER A 66 -1.45 -6.14 -19.95
CA SER A 66 -0.99 -7.34 -20.61
C SER A 66 -2.20 -8.17 -20.98
N THR A 67 -2.02 -8.98 -22.01
CA THR A 67 -2.93 -10.08 -22.27
C THR A 67 -2.88 -11.01 -21.07
N TYR A 68 -4.03 -11.55 -20.70
CA TYR A 68 -4.17 -12.57 -19.68
C TYR A 68 -3.17 -13.69 -19.97
N ASP A 69 -2.29 -14.02 -19.03
CA ASP A 69 -1.53 -15.26 -19.15
C ASP A 69 -2.49 -16.40 -18.79
N PHE A 70 -3.07 -17.02 -19.80
CA PHE A 70 -4.00 -18.15 -19.66
C PHE A 70 -3.42 -19.33 -18.85
N THR A 71 -2.09 -19.38 -18.67
CA THR A 71 -1.40 -20.40 -17.87
C THR A 71 -1.37 -20.06 -16.38
N SER A 72 -1.32 -18.78 -16.02
CA SER A 72 -1.23 -18.32 -14.63
C SER A 72 -2.52 -17.66 -14.11
N GLY A 73 -3.45 -17.30 -14.99
CA GLY A 73 -4.66 -16.56 -14.64
C GLY A 73 -4.39 -15.13 -14.16
N GLN A 74 -3.18 -14.60 -14.40
CA GLN A 74 -2.74 -13.30 -13.88
C GLN A 74 -2.83 -12.21 -14.94
N CYS A 75 -3.40 -11.07 -14.56
CA CYS A 75 -3.38 -9.84 -15.33
C CYS A 75 -2.22 -8.96 -14.86
N PHE A 76 -1.43 -8.46 -15.80
CA PHE A 76 -0.38 -7.49 -15.52
C PHE A 76 -0.72 -6.12 -16.10
N ILE A 77 -0.17 -5.10 -15.48
CA ILE A 77 -0.35 -3.70 -15.85
C ILE A 77 1.01 -3.00 -15.85
N ARG A 78 1.19 -2.01 -16.71
CA ARG A 78 2.33 -1.09 -16.65
C ARG A 78 1.93 0.30 -17.12
N ASN A 79 2.84 1.25 -17.00
CA ASN A 79 2.62 2.57 -17.57
C ASN A 79 2.72 2.52 -19.10
N SER A 80 1.89 3.30 -19.79
CA SER A 80 2.11 3.52 -21.22
C SER A 80 3.46 4.22 -21.45
N THR A 81 4.11 3.94 -22.57
CA THR A 81 5.38 4.58 -22.99
C THR A 81 5.29 6.11 -22.94
N LYS A 82 4.11 6.67 -23.25
CA LYS A 82 3.84 8.10 -23.18
C LYS A 82 3.86 8.63 -21.75
N SER A 83 3.25 7.92 -20.80
CA SER A 83 3.23 8.30 -19.38
C SER A 83 4.64 8.26 -18.78
N VAL A 84 5.43 7.22 -19.12
CA VAL A 84 6.83 7.10 -18.71
C VAL A 84 7.66 8.27 -19.23
N ALA A 85 7.64 8.52 -20.55
CA ALA A 85 8.41 9.60 -21.17
C ALA A 85 8.08 10.97 -20.57
N LYS A 86 6.78 11.27 -20.37
CA LYS A 86 6.35 12.51 -19.70
C LYS A 86 6.89 12.62 -18.29
N THR A 87 6.89 11.53 -17.52
CA THR A 87 7.37 11.52 -16.14
C THR A 87 8.86 11.83 -16.10
N THR A 88 9.66 11.10 -16.87
CA THR A 88 11.11 11.29 -16.96
C THR A 88 11.47 12.71 -17.39
N LEU A 89 10.83 13.24 -18.44
CA LEU A 89 11.06 14.61 -18.90
C LEU A 89 10.67 15.66 -17.84
N SER A 90 9.54 15.46 -17.16
CA SER A 90 9.05 16.41 -16.14
C SER A 90 9.94 16.46 -14.90
N VAL A 91 10.55 15.34 -14.50
CA VAL A 91 11.52 15.30 -13.41
C VAL A 91 12.84 15.93 -13.82
N GLY A 92 13.24 15.77 -15.09
CA GLY A 92 14.43 16.40 -15.66
C GLY A 92 14.38 17.94 -15.72
N LEU A 93 13.21 18.57 -15.50
CA LEU A 93 13.09 20.03 -15.37
C LEU A 93 13.62 20.57 -14.02
N ALA A 94 13.94 19.69 -13.08
CA ALA A 94 14.54 20.09 -11.82
C ALA A 94 15.90 20.82 -12.02
N PRO A 95 16.24 21.81 -11.18
CA PRO A 95 15.46 22.34 -10.06
C PRO A 95 14.47 23.45 -10.45
N HIS A 96 14.29 23.75 -11.74
CA HIS A 96 13.59 24.93 -12.24
C HIS A 96 12.08 24.74 -12.33
N PHE A 97 11.44 24.49 -11.19
CA PHE A 97 9.99 24.37 -11.13
C PHE A 97 9.30 25.69 -10.80
N THR A 98 8.18 25.93 -11.48
CA THR A 98 7.08 26.76 -10.97
C THR A 98 6.20 25.94 -10.03
N ALA A 99 5.36 26.59 -9.22
CA ALA A 99 4.41 25.87 -8.38
C ALA A 99 3.48 24.95 -9.20
N ARG A 100 3.06 25.40 -10.39
CA ARG A 100 2.23 24.63 -11.34
C ARG A 100 2.98 23.42 -11.89
N THR A 101 4.17 23.63 -12.43
CA THR A 101 4.95 22.54 -13.04
C THR A 101 5.34 21.50 -12.00
N PHE A 102 5.71 21.90 -10.79
CA PHE A 102 5.92 20.97 -9.67
C PHE A 102 4.66 20.16 -9.35
N ALA A 103 3.52 20.83 -9.15
CA ALA A 103 2.25 20.14 -8.86
C ALA A 103 1.86 19.14 -9.97
N CYS A 104 2.04 19.52 -11.24
CA CYS A 104 1.83 18.64 -12.38
C CYS A 104 2.77 17.44 -12.38
N THR A 105 4.06 17.64 -12.09
CA THR A 105 5.06 16.57 -11.96
C THR A 105 4.69 15.61 -10.83
N ILE A 106 4.31 16.12 -9.65
CA ILE A 106 3.88 15.26 -8.52
C ILE A 106 2.65 14.45 -8.90
N ARG A 107 1.64 15.07 -9.52
CA ARG A 107 0.44 14.36 -10.00
C ARG A 107 0.81 13.22 -10.95
N LEU A 108 1.74 13.47 -11.87
CA LEU A 108 2.16 12.47 -12.84
C LEU A 108 2.93 11.33 -12.16
N ILE A 109 3.84 11.63 -11.24
CA ILE A 109 4.53 10.63 -10.41
C ILE A 109 3.52 9.78 -9.64
N LEU A 110 2.52 10.37 -8.99
CA LEU A 110 1.52 9.61 -8.22
C LEU A 110 0.72 8.66 -9.12
N PHE A 111 0.32 9.12 -10.31
CA PHE A 111 -0.37 8.29 -11.28
C PHE A 111 0.49 7.12 -11.73
N THR A 112 1.71 7.39 -12.19
CA THR A 112 2.56 6.35 -12.77
C THR A 112 3.09 5.38 -11.72
N ALA A 113 3.32 5.85 -10.50
CA ALA A 113 3.68 5.01 -9.37
C ALA A 113 2.52 4.10 -8.95
N HIS A 114 1.28 4.61 -8.93
CA HIS A 114 0.08 3.83 -8.64
C HIS A 114 -0.07 2.64 -9.61
N THR A 115 0.09 2.89 -10.92
CA THR A 115 -0.06 1.86 -11.96
C THR A 115 0.83 0.64 -11.72
N ILE A 116 2.03 0.83 -11.17
CA ILE A 116 2.98 -0.27 -10.90
C ILE A 116 2.99 -0.69 -9.42
N ASN A 117 1.91 -0.40 -8.70
CA ASN A 117 1.73 -0.65 -7.28
C ASN A 117 2.79 -0.04 -6.35
N MET A 118 3.60 0.93 -6.78
CA MET A 118 4.66 1.46 -5.91
C MET A 118 4.07 2.01 -4.60
N ASN A 119 4.68 1.64 -3.48
CA ASN A 119 4.18 2.00 -2.17
C ASN A 119 4.05 3.54 -2.01
N PRO A 120 2.84 4.06 -1.77
CA PRO A 120 2.63 5.51 -1.64
C PRO A 120 3.35 6.09 -0.41
N ALA A 121 3.61 5.31 0.63
CA ALA A 121 4.36 5.73 1.80
C ALA A 121 5.83 6.07 1.48
N ALA A 122 6.42 5.52 0.41
CA ALA A 122 7.73 5.93 -0.09
C ALA A 122 7.75 7.40 -0.57
N MET A 123 6.58 7.95 -0.91
CA MET A 123 6.42 9.32 -1.41
C MET A 123 6.08 10.33 -0.30
N TYR A 124 6.16 9.94 0.98
CA TYR A 124 5.80 10.83 2.10
C TYR A 124 6.55 12.18 2.05
N ASP A 125 7.88 12.15 1.86
CA ASP A 125 8.69 13.38 1.80
C ASP A 125 8.28 14.27 0.61
N LEU A 126 7.98 13.64 -0.53
CA LEU A 126 7.53 14.32 -1.75
C LEU A 126 6.17 15.01 -1.53
N LEU A 127 5.23 14.33 -0.89
CA LEU A 127 3.90 14.86 -0.59
C LEU A 127 3.93 15.96 0.46
N LYS A 128 4.87 15.88 1.41
CA LYS A 128 5.13 16.96 2.36
C LYS A 128 5.62 18.22 1.64
N ALA A 129 6.51 18.06 0.65
CA ALA A 129 6.96 19.18 -0.18
C ALA A 129 5.81 19.74 -1.05
N TYR A 130 4.99 18.88 -1.66
CA TYR A 130 3.77 19.27 -2.37
C TYR A 130 2.85 20.13 -1.51
N ARG A 131 2.55 19.69 -0.28
CA ARG A 131 1.73 20.47 0.66
C ARG A 131 2.36 21.83 0.99
N ALA A 132 3.67 21.89 1.16
CA ALA A 132 4.36 23.14 1.45
C ALA A 132 4.23 24.14 0.28
N VAL A 133 4.45 23.69 -0.96
CA VAL A 133 4.26 24.51 -2.16
C VAL A 133 2.81 24.98 -2.32
N TYR A 134 1.84 24.10 -2.07
CA TYR A 134 0.43 24.49 -2.08
C TYR A 134 0.13 25.55 -1.01
N SER A 135 0.74 25.45 0.16
CA SER A 135 0.59 26.43 1.24
C SER A 135 1.17 27.79 0.86
N THR A 136 2.28 27.83 0.12
CA THR A 136 2.84 29.10 -0.39
C THR A 136 1.95 29.74 -1.44
N VAL A 137 1.31 28.94 -2.31
CA VAL A 137 0.31 29.45 -3.27
C VAL A 137 -0.92 29.98 -2.54
N GLY A 138 -1.42 29.26 -1.54
CA GLY A 138 -2.52 29.72 -0.69
C GLY A 138 -2.21 31.02 0.08
N ALA A 139 -0.92 31.31 0.32
CA ALA A 139 -0.45 32.56 0.92
C ALA A 139 -0.23 33.70 -0.11
N GLY A 140 -0.52 33.48 -1.40
CA GLY A 140 -0.49 34.51 -2.43
C GLY A 140 0.63 34.37 -3.47
N LEU A 141 1.42 33.30 -3.46
CA LEU A 141 2.36 33.00 -4.54
C LEU A 141 1.58 32.60 -5.81
N ASP A 142 1.90 33.22 -6.95
CA ASP A 142 1.30 32.84 -8.24
C ASP A 142 1.78 31.44 -8.68
N TRP A 143 0.88 30.68 -9.32
CA TRP A 143 1.14 29.31 -9.77
C TRP A 143 2.30 29.20 -10.75
N ASP A 144 2.54 30.24 -11.55
CA ASP A 144 3.56 30.26 -12.59
C ASP A 144 4.87 30.92 -12.10
N MET A 145 4.93 31.30 -10.82
CA MET A 145 6.17 31.76 -10.20
C MET A 145 7.10 30.60 -9.85
N PRO A 146 8.43 30.77 -9.98
CA PRO A 146 9.41 29.79 -9.54
C PRO A 146 9.25 29.46 -8.05
N ILE A 147 9.44 28.18 -7.71
CA ILE A 147 9.53 27.75 -6.32
C ILE A 147 10.83 28.31 -5.73
N PRO A 148 10.78 29.09 -4.64
CA PRO A 148 11.97 29.74 -4.10
C PRO A 148 13.08 28.78 -3.67
N HIS A 149 12.69 27.62 -3.12
CA HIS A 149 13.62 26.58 -2.70
C HIS A 149 12.95 25.21 -2.75
N LEU A 150 13.56 24.28 -3.49
CA LEU A 150 13.26 22.86 -3.41
C LEU A 150 14.47 22.14 -2.81
N SER A 151 14.27 21.44 -1.70
CA SER A 151 15.36 20.73 -1.03
C SER A 151 16.00 19.69 -1.97
N PRO A 152 17.34 19.57 -2.00
CA PRO A 152 18.03 18.53 -2.77
C PRO A 152 17.59 17.11 -2.40
N LYS A 153 17.10 16.89 -1.17
CA LYS A 153 16.51 15.61 -0.75
C LYS A 153 15.27 15.28 -1.58
N ILE A 154 14.39 16.25 -1.81
CA ILE A 154 13.15 16.04 -2.58
C ILE A 154 13.48 15.76 -4.03
N HIS A 155 14.46 16.47 -4.60
CA HIS A 155 14.92 16.19 -5.96
C HIS A 155 15.46 14.75 -6.09
N ARG A 156 16.28 14.28 -5.14
CA ARG A 156 16.76 12.89 -5.14
C ARG A 156 15.61 11.88 -5.10
N VAL A 157 14.62 12.08 -4.22
CA VAL A 157 13.43 11.22 -4.14
C VAL A 157 12.67 11.20 -5.48
N MET A 158 12.51 12.36 -6.14
CA MET A 158 11.86 12.41 -7.46
C MET A 158 12.64 11.63 -8.52
N VAL A 159 13.97 11.75 -8.53
CA VAL A 159 14.84 11.02 -9.46
C VAL A 159 14.78 9.52 -9.19
N GLU A 160 14.90 9.08 -7.94
CA GLU A 160 14.80 7.68 -7.53
C GLU A 160 13.48 7.05 -8.00
N ILE A 161 12.35 7.73 -7.75
CA ILE A 161 11.03 7.27 -8.20
C ILE A 161 10.95 7.24 -9.73
N ALA A 162 11.43 8.28 -10.41
CA ALA A 162 11.42 8.34 -11.88
C ALA A 162 12.28 7.26 -12.51
N THR A 163 13.41 6.89 -11.90
CA THR A 163 14.25 5.77 -12.34
C THR A 163 13.47 4.46 -12.30
N VAL A 164 12.79 4.16 -11.20
CA VAL A 164 11.95 2.95 -11.10
C VAL A 164 10.82 2.96 -12.14
N ILE A 165 10.13 4.10 -12.32
CA ILE A 165 9.08 4.26 -13.33
C ILE A 165 9.63 4.07 -14.75
N ALA A 166 10.86 4.54 -15.02
CA ALA A 166 11.50 4.44 -16.33
C ALA A 166 11.83 3.00 -16.73
N GLU A 167 12.00 2.08 -15.78
CA GLU A 167 12.15 0.65 -16.07
C GLU A 167 10.89 0.05 -16.70
N ASN A 168 9.72 0.64 -16.42
CA ASN A 168 8.41 0.29 -16.97
C ASN A 168 8.10 -1.22 -16.99
N ARG A 169 8.44 -1.90 -15.88
CA ARG A 169 8.17 -3.35 -15.72
C ARG A 169 6.67 -3.60 -15.62
N TRP A 170 6.26 -4.78 -16.06
CA TRP A 170 4.94 -5.32 -15.81
C TRP A 170 4.77 -5.58 -14.30
N ALA A 171 3.69 -5.07 -13.74
CA ALA A 171 3.28 -5.28 -12.35
C ALA A 171 2.01 -6.13 -12.32
N GLU A 172 1.93 -7.09 -11.41
CA GLU A 172 0.71 -7.86 -11.20
C GLU A 172 -0.40 -6.96 -10.65
N ILE A 173 -1.62 -7.08 -11.17
CA ILE A 173 -2.77 -6.39 -10.56
C ILE A 173 -3.06 -7.07 -9.22
N ALA A 174 -2.83 -6.34 -8.13
CA ALA A 174 -2.92 -6.92 -6.79
C ALA A 174 -4.33 -7.43 -6.46
N SER A 175 -4.41 -8.71 -6.10
CA SER A 175 -5.66 -9.32 -5.60
C SER A 175 -6.13 -8.62 -4.32
N PRO A 176 -7.44 -8.44 -4.11
CA PRO A 176 -7.96 -7.87 -2.87
C PRO A 176 -7.45 -8.61 -1.63
N ILE A 177 -6.91 -7.91 -0.63
CA ILE A 177 -6.67 -8.53 0.68
C ILE A 177 -8.02 -8.70 1.36
N LEU A 178 -8.43 -9.95 1.49
CA LEU A 178 -9.56 -10.35 2.31
C LEU A 178 -9.09 -10.60 3.73
N ALA A 179 -9.87 -10.17 4.71
CA ALA A 179 -9.66 -10.44 6.12
C ALA A 179 -10.94 -11.02 6.73
N THR A 180 -10.77 -11.88 7.71
CA THR A 180 -11.86 -12.46 8.51
C THR A 180 -11.53 -12.30 10.00
N TYR A 181 -12.53 -12.58 10.84
CA TYR A 181 -12.37 -12.68 12.28
C TYR A 181 -12.13 -14.12 12.77
N ASN A 182 -11.87 -15.07 11.85
CA ASN A 182 -11.55 -16.45 12.19
C ASN A 182 -10.03 -16.59 12.33
N GLU A 183 -9.56 -17.04 13.49
CA GLU A 183 -8.14 -17.22 13.77
C GLU A 183 -7.49 -18.24 12.81
N GLU A 184 -8.23 -19.26 12.39
CA GLU A 184 -7.76 -20.31 11.47
C GLU A 184 -7.39 -19.80 10.07
N ASP A 185 -7.81 -18.59 9.69
CA ASP A 185 -7.45 -17.95 8.41
C ASP A 185 -6.06 -17.27 8.45
N TYR A 186 -5.35 -17.39 9.57
CA TYR A 186 -4.03 -16.82 9.82
C TYR A 186 -3.08 -17.89 10.38
N ASP A 187 -1.80 -17.80 10.03
CA ASP A 187 -0.75 -18.64 10.61
C ASP A 187 -0.38 -18.17 12.02
N TYR A 188 -0.48 -16.86 12.25
CA TYR A 188 -0.15 -16.22 13.51
C TYR A 188 -1.14 -15.12 13.86
N VAL A 189 -1.39 -14.96 15.15
CA VAL A 189 -2.09 -13.80 15.73
C VAL A 189 -1.16 -13.14 16.74
N ALA A 190 -0.78 -11.88 16.48
CA ALA A 190 0.18 -11.12 17.28
C ALA A 190 -0.48 -9.88 17.90
N PHE A 191 -0.54 -9.83 19.22
CA PHE A 191 -0.88 -8.62 19.97
C PHE A 191 0.39 -7.83 20.23
N THR A 192 0.38 -6.53 19.93
CA THR A 192 1.54 -5.64 20.06
C THR A 192 1.18 -4.44 20.92
N ASP A 193 2.12 -4.00 21.75
CA ASP A 193 2.01 -2.78 22.55
C ASP A 193 3.40 -2.15 22.75
N ALA A 194 3.41 -0.84 22.97
CA ALA A 194 4.60 -0.04 23.07
C ALA A 194 4.45 1.01 24.18
N SER A 195 5.50 1.15 24.99
CA SER A 195 5.54 2.13 26.08
C SER A 195 6.74 3.07 25.94
N ALA A 196 6.93 3.96 26.91
CA ALA A 196 8.13 4.79 26.99
C ALA A 196 9.42 3.98 27.22
N ALA A 197 9.32 2.74 27.72
CA ALA A 197 10.47 1.92 28.10
C ALA A 197 10.90 0.92 27.00
N GLY A 198 9.96 0.47 26.17
CA GLY A 198 10.23 -0.47 25.09
C GLY A 198 8.94 -0.97 24.45
N TRP A 199 9.01 -2.14 23.84
CA TRP A 199 7.86 -2.79 23.22
C TRP A 199 7.71 -4.22 23.69
N GLY A 200 6.49 -4.73 23.56
CA GLY A 200 6.12 -6.11 23.86
C GLY A 200 5.16 -6.66 22.82
N ALA A 201 5.19 -7.98 22.64
CA ALA A 201 4.24 -8.69 21.80
C ALA A 201 3.87 -10.05 22.39
N VAL A 202 2.63 -10.46 22.20
CA VAL A 202 2.15 -11.82 22.47
C VAL A 202 1.75 -12.42 21.12
N VAL A 203 2.40 -13.50 20.72
CA VAL A 203 2.19 -14.14 19.42
C VAL A 203 1.73 -15.57 19.62
N GLU A 204 0.54 -15.86 19.13
CA GLU A 204 -0.02 -17.20 19.03
C GLU A 204 0.32 -17.78 17.65
N ASP A 205 0.92 -18.97 17.64
CA ASP A 205 1.06 -19.83 16.46
C ASP A 205 -0.18 -20.71 16.38
N ILE A 206 -1.02 -20.47 15.36
CA ILE A 206 -2.34 -21.11 15.24
C ILE A 206 -2.21 -22.61 14.96
N ALA A 207 -1.18 -23.02 14.22
CA ALA A 207 -0.99 -24.43 13.87
C ALA A 207 -0.55 -25.27 15.08
N SER A 208 0.30 -24.71 15.94
CA SER A 208 0.82 -25.44 17.11
C SER A 208 0.08 -25.13 18.41
N GLY A 209 -0.77 -24.09 18.44
CA GLY A 209 -1.42 -23.57 19.64
C GLY A 209 -0.45 -22.95 20.65
N ARG A 210 0.81 -22.70 20.25
CA ARG A 210 1.84 -22.17 21.16
C ARG A 210 1.76 -20.66 21.25
N VAL A 211 1.91 -20.15 22.46
CA VAL A 211 1.98 -18.70 22.72
C VAL A 211 3.39 -18.30 23.13
N LEU A 212 3.95 -17.35 22.39
CA LEU A 212 5.28 -16.78 22.60
C LEU A 212 5.15 -15.30 22.93
N CYS A 213 5.83 -14.88 23.99
CA CYS A 213 5.95 -13.48 24.36
C CYS A 213 7.32 -12.94 23.92
N TYR A 214 7.31 -11.80 23.24
CA TYR A 214 8.51 -11.04 22.88
C TYR A 214 8.52 -9.72 23.62
N GLN A 215 9.68 -9.26 24.02
CA GLN A 215 9.86 -7.92 24.57
C GLN A 215 11.29 -7.46 24.34
N GLN A 216 11.45 -6.15 24.19
CA GLN A 216 12.75 -5.51 24.06
C GLN A 216 12.66 -4.06 24.53
N GLN A 217 13.69 -3.61 25.24
CA GLN A 217 13.81 -2.20 25.60
C GLN A 217 14.17 -1.36 24.37
N TRP A 218 13.79 -0.07 24.38
CA TRP A 218 14.26 0.82 23.33
C TRP A 218 15.79 0.92 23.37
N ILE A 219 16.46 0.47 22.31
CA ILE A 219 17.89 0.66 22.13
C ILE A 219 18.15 2.15 21.87
N ASP A 220 19.12 2.75 22.59
CA ASP A 220 19.56 4.13 22.33
C ASP A 220 20.18 4.19 20.93
N GLU A 221 19.45 4.73 19.95
CA GLU A 221 19.82 4.77 18.53
C GLU A 221 21.18 5.44 18.25
N LEU A 222 21.74 6.15 19.23
CA LEU A 222 23.05 6.77 19.16
C LEU A 222 24.23 5.83 19.46
N ALA A 223 23.97 4.63 20.00
CA ALA A 223 25.00 3.67 20.40
C ALA A 223 25.17 2.49 19.42
N ALA A 224 24.19 2.21 18.55
CA ALA A 224 24.20 1.02 17.70
C ALA A 224 24.67 1.32 16.25
N PRO A 225 25.70 0.61 15.73
CA PRO A 225 26.13 0.72 14.32
C PRO A 225 25.13 0.09 13.32
N LEU A 226 24.12 -0.64 13.80
CA LEU A 226 23.03 -1.22 13.00
C LEU A 226 21.90 -0.22 12.67
N SER A 227 21.91 0.98 13.27
CA SER A 227 20.85 1.99 13.14
C SER A 227 20.92 2.83 11.85
N ALA A 228 21.51 2.30 10.76
CA ALA A 228 21.60 3.00 9.47
C ALA A 228 20.23 3.44 8.90
N HIS A 229 19.13 2.98 9.47
CA HIS A 229 17.76 3.22 9.01
C HIS A 229 17.01 4.32 9.79
N TYR A 230 17.51 4.74 10.95
CA TYR A 230 16.87 5.76 11.78
C TYR A 230 17.88 6.80 12.27
N GLY A 231 17.90 7.95 11.60
CA GLY A 231 18.59 9.14 12.10
C GLY A 231 17.83 9.74 13.28
N GLY A 232 18.11 9.27 14.49
CA GLY A 232 17.58 9.81 15.74
C GLY A 232 18.12 11.22 16.06
N PRO A 233 17.45 11.99 16.93
CA PRO A 233 17.89 13.32 17.33
C PRO A 233 19.19 13.27 18.14
N LYS A 234 20.14 14.18 17.81
CA LYS A 234 21.52 14.16 18.30
C LYS A 234 21.75 14.83 19.67
N ASP A 235 20.77 15.55 20.24
CA ASP A 235 20.93 16.27 21.51
C ASP A 235 19.93 15.80 22.60
N TYR A 236 20.32 15.95 23.87
CA TYR A 236 19.59 15.48 25.06
C TYR A 236 18.20 16.10 25.26
N ARG A 237 17.99 17.36 24.85
CA ARG A 237 16.69 18.06 24.97
C ARG A 237 15.74 17.64 23.86
N SER A 238 16.28 17.40 22.67
CA SER A 238 15.61 16.77 21.54
C SER A 238 15.29 15.30 21.83
N LYS A 239 16.13 14.56 22.59
CA LYS A 239 15.79 13.23 23.13
C LYS A 239 14.58 13.28 24.07
N GLN A 240 14.52 14.21 25.01
CA GLN A 240 13.35 14.31 25.91
C GLN A 240 12.06 14.74 25.19
N LEU A 241 12.16 15.59 24.17
CA LEU A 241 11.01 16.00 23.34
C LEU A 241 10.59 14.91 22.34
N PHE A 242 11.54 14.20 21.75
CA PHE A 242 11.32 12.98 20.95
C PHE A 242 10.63 11.91 21.82
N ASN A 243 11.10 11.75 23.06
CA ASN A 243 10.56 10.78 23.98
C ASN A 243 9.16 11.12 24.51
N ARG A 244 8.80 12.41 24.55
CA ARG A 244 7.45 12.88 24.92
C ARG A 244 6.43 12.83 23.78
N GLN A 245 6.86 12.77 22.51
CA GLN A 245 5.99 12.60 21.33
C GLN A 245 5.77 11.11 20.98
N HIS A 246 6.25 10.16 21.82
CA HIS A 246 6.40 8.75 21.48
C HIS A 246 5.15 7.93 21.23
N SER A 247 3.98 8.24 21.82
CA SER A 247 2.83 7.32 21.69
C SER A 247 2.42 7.05 20.23
N ALA A 248 2.49 8.05 19.34
CA ALA A 248 2.14 7.88 17.93
C ALA A 248 3.23 7.20 17.06
N HIS A 249 4.43 6.98 17.60
CA HIS A 249 5.57 6.42 16.89
C HIS A 249 6.05 5.09 17.46
N ALA A 250 5.84 4.87 18.76
CA ALA A 250 6.25 3.68 19.49
C ALA A 250 5.52 2.44 18.98
N GLU A 251 4.20 2.53 18.80
CA GLU A 251 3.36 1.45 18.28
C GLU A 251 3.76 1.00 16.87
N PRO A 252 3.84 1.89 15.85
CA PRO A 252 4.35 1.47 14.55
C PRO A 252 5.75 0.86 14.59
N ARG A 253 6.60 1.34 15.51
CA ARG A 253 7.95 0.78 15.68
C ARG A 253 7.91 -0.62 16.27
N ALA A 254 7.14 -0.83 17.34
CA ALA A 254 6.98 -2.15 17.97
C ALA A 254 6.60 -3.22 16.95
N VAL A 255 5.64 -2.90 16.07
CA VAL A 255 5.23 -3.78 14.98
C VAL A 255 6.38 -4.05 13.99
N ILE A 256 7.14 -3.03 13.59
CA ILE A 256 8.30 -3.20 12.69
C ILE A 256 9.36 -4.12 13.33
N GLU A 257 9.72 -3.89 14.59
CA GLU A 257 10.74 -4.69 15.29
C GLU A 257 10.28 -6.16 15.43
N LEU A 258 8.99 -6.39 15.74
CA LEU A 258 8.42 -7.73 15.75
C LEU A 258 8.52 -8.41 14.38
N LEU A 259 8.10 -7.72 13.31
CA LEU A 259 8.12 -8.26 11.94
C LEU A 259 9.54 -8.61 11.50
N HIS A 260 10.51 -7.71 11.75
CA HIS A 260 11.91 -7.97 11.45
C HIS A 260 12.45 -9.16 12.24
N TYR A 261 12.16 -9.25 13.55
CA TYR A 261 12.59 -10.38 14.36
C TYR A 261 12.00 -11.71 13.85
N MET A 262 10.70 -11.73 13.53
CA MET A 262 10.06 -12.93 12.98
C MET A 262 10.63 -13.32 11.62
N GLU A 263 10.96 -12.35 10.76
CA GLU A 263 11.64 -12.59 9.49
C GLU A 263 13.06 -13.16 9.70
N GLU A 264 13.87 -12.54 10.56
CA GLU A 264 15.22 -13.00 10.91
C GLU A 264 15.25 -14.42 11.46
N LYS A 265 14.19 -14.82 12.19
CA LYS A 265 14.02 -16.18 12.71
C LYS A 265 13.40 -17.17 11.70
N GLY A 266 13.12 -16.74 10.48
CA GLY A 266 12.53 -17.57 9.43
C GLY A 266 11.07 -17.97 9.72
N LYS A 267 10.37 -17.24 10.59
CA LYS A 267 8.97 -17.49 10.95
C LYS A 267 7.99 -16.91 9.92
N LEU A 268 8.42 -15.99 9.06
CA LEU A 268 7.63 -15.42 7.97
C LEU A 268 8.04 -16.04 6.63
N GLN A 269 7.14 -16.79 6.02
CA GLN A 269 7.37 -17.51 4.75
C GLN A 269 6.30 -17.16 3.72
N ARG A 270 6.63 -17.34 2.44
CA ARG A 270 5.71 -17.04 1.33
C ARG A 270 4.39 -17.78 1.49
N GLY A 271 3.29 -17.05 1.34
CA GLY A 271 1.92 -17.56 1.49
C GLY A 271 1.35 -17.37 2.90
N MET A 272 2.18 -17.04 3.89
CA MET A 272 1.72 -16.86 5.26
C MET A 272 0.90 -15.59 5.46
N ARG A 273 0.01 -15.64 6.45
CA ARG A 273 -0.90 -14.59 6.86
C ARG A 273 -0.76 -14.34 8.35
N LEU A 274 -0.48 -13.09 8.72
CA LEU A 274 -0.31 -12.67 10.12
C LEU A 274 -1.36 -11.61 10.45
N ALA A 275 -2.14 -11.85 11.50
CA ALA A 275 -3.00 -10.85 12.11
C ALA A 275 -2.23 -10.10 13.19
N ILE A 276 -2.11 -8.78 13.07
CA ILE A 276 -1.48 -7.92 14.08
C ILE A 276 -2.55 -7.08 14.77
N VAL A 277 -2.71 -7.31 16.05
CA VAL A 277 -3.63 -6.61 16.93
C VAL A 277 -2.87 -5.52 17.71
N THR A 278 -3.37 -4.30 17.67
CA THR A 278 -2.76 -3.13 18.35
C THR A 278 -3.87 -2.19 18.84
N ASP A 279 -3.59 -1.39 19.85
CA ASP A 279 -4.49 -0.31 20.28
C ASP A 279 -4.28 1.01 19.50
N HIS A 280 -3.38 0.99 18.52
CA HIS A 280 -3.09 2.14 17.67
C HIS A 280 -4.06 2.23 16.47
N ASP A 281 -5.23 2.80 16.71
CA ASP A 281 -6.33 2.99 15.74
C ASP A 281 -5.90 3.51 14.36
N ALA A 282 -4.93 4.42 14.30
CA ALA A 282 -4.46 4.97 13.02
C ALA A 282 -3.72 3.95 12.14
N ILE A 283 -3.08 2.92 12.72
CA ILE A 283 -2.45 1.83 11.95
C ILE A 283 -3.55 1.06 11.22
N VAL A 284 -4.58 0.66 11.97
CA VAL A 284 -5.70 -0.17 11.54
C VAL A 284 -6.55 0.55 10.49
N LYS A 285 -6.94 1.81 10.75
CA LYS A 285 -7.80 2.57 9.84
C LYS A 285 -7.18 2.87 8.48
N ALA A 286 -5.85 3.00 8.38
CA ALA A 286 -5.25 3.31 7.09
C ALA A 286 -5.26 2.12 6.12
N GLN A 287 -5.44 0.88 6.62
CA GLN A 287 -5.58 -0.32 5.77
C GLN A 287 -6.79 -0.28 4.85
N ARG A 288 -7.85 0.46 5.23
CA ARG A 288 -9.05 0.64 4.41
C ARG A 288 -8.72 1.19 3.01
N LYS A 289 -7.58 1.86 2.85
CA LYS A 289 -7.14 2.47 1.59
C LYS A 289 -6.03 1.62 0.98
N CYS A 290 -5.98 1.56 -0.36
CA CYS A 290 -4.91 0.89 -1.10
C CYS A 290 -4.79 -0.61 -0.80
N ASN A 291 -5.92 -1.32 -0.78
CA ASN A 291 -5.97 -2.77 -0.69
C ASN A 291 -5.21 -3.36 0.53
N GLY A 292 -5.33 -2.77 1.72
CA GLY A 292 -4.67 -3.25 2.93
C GLY A 292 -3.23 -2.77 3.15
N PHE A 293 -2.57 -2.23 2.13
CA PHE A 293 -1.18 -1.73 2.20
C PHE A 293 -1.04 -0.27 2.62
N GLY A 294 -1.97 0.21 3.44
CA GLY A 294 -1.78 1.36 4.33
C GLY A 294 -1.38 2.68 3.64
N GLY A 295 -2.36 3.53 3.40
CA GLY A 295 -2.14 4.87 2.84
C GLY A 295 -1.15 5.76 3.62
N ILE A 296 -0.85 6.93 3.05
CA ILE A 296 0.16 7.84 3.61
C ILE A 296 -0.29 8.47 4.93
N GLY A 297 0.51 8.31 5.98
CA GLY A 297 0.32 8.91 7.29
C GLY A 297 1.08 10.24 7.47
N ARG A 298 0.78 10.99 8.54
CA ARG A 298 1.54 12.20 8.90
C ARG A 298 2.91 11.88 9.54
N GLY A 299 3.04 10.73 10.17
CA GLY A 299 4.23 10.32 10.93
C GLY A 299 5.20 9.48 10.10
N LYS A 300 6.51 9.73 10.25
CA LYS A 300 7.55 8.99 9.52
C LYS A 300 7.52 7.48 9.80
N THR A 301 7.44 7.08 11.06
CA THR A 301 7.44 5.66 11.47
C THR A 301 6.22 4.90 10.97
N LEU A 302 5.05 5.54 10.97
CA LEU A 302 3.82 4.94 10.42
C LEU A 302 3.98 4.64 8.91
N ASN A 303 4.53 5.59 8.15
CA ASN A 303 4.83 5.35 6.74
C ASN A 303 5.90 4.26 6.54
N ARG A 304 6.87 4.15 7.46
CA ARG A 304 7.86 3.07 7.41
C ARG A 304 7.24 1.70 7.69
N LEU A 305 6.28 1.60 8.63
CA LEU A 305 5.53 0.37 8.86
C LEU A 305 4.78 -0.07 7.59
N TYR A 306 4.11 0.86 6.92
CA TYR A 306 3.42 0.55 5.67
C TYR A 306 4.37 0.18 4.53
N GLN A 307 5.59 0.74 4.50
CA GLN A 307 6.67 0.23 3.63
C GLN A 307 7.01 -1.22 3.94
N THR A 308 7.34 -1.52 5.21
CA THR A 308 7.69 -2.89 5.62
C THR A 308 6.59 -3.90 5.28
N VAL A 309 5.31 -3.60 5.56
CA VAL A 309 4.20 -4.51 5.25
C VAL A 309 3.98 -4.69 3.76
N PHE A 310 4.14 -3.64 2.97
CA PHE A 310 4.04 -3.71 1.52
C PHE A 310 5.16 -4.56 0.93
N ASP A 311 6.40 -4.36 1.38
CA ASP A 311 7.57 -5.11 0.91
C ASP A 311 7.41 -6.60 1.26
N LEU A 312 6.93 -6.91 2.46
CA LEU A 312 6.58 -8.29 2.86
C LEU A 312 5.54 -8.92 1.93
N PHE A 313 4.55 -8.17 1.46
CA PHE A 313 3.55 -8.72 0.55
C PHE A 313 4.08 -8.89 -0.87
N PHE A 314 4.61 -7.83 -1.48
CA PHE A 314 5.01 -7.87 -2.89
C PHE A 314 6.32 -8.64 -3.13
N GLU A 315 7.27 -8.58 -2.20
CA GLU A 315 8.58 -9.24 -2.36
C GLU A 315 8.63 -10.64 -1.73
N LYS A 316 7.91 -10.86 -0.63
CA LYS A 316 7.94 -12.13 0.12
C LYS A 316 6.65 -12.93 0.05
N GLY A 317 5.54 -12.35 -0.41
CA GLY A 317 4.23 -13.01 -0.44
C GLY A 317 3.65 -13.27 0.95
N VAL A 318 4.00 -12.45 1.95
CA VAL A 318 3.48 -12.51 3.32
C VAL A 318 2.40 -11.45 3.49
N THR A 319 1.21 -11.84 3.95
CA THR A 319 0.08 -10.91 4.13
C THR A 319 -0.04 -10.50 5.59
N ILE A 320 -0.02 -9.20 5.86
CA ILE A 320 -0.24 -8.64 7.20
C ILE A 320 -1.59 -7.92 7.25
N VAL A 321 -2.42 -8.28 8.24
CA VAL A 321 -3.73 -7.64 8.47
C VAL A 321 -3.74 -7.02 9.87
N PHE A 322 -4.20 -5.77 10.00
CA PHE A 322 -4.23 -5.05 11.27
C PHE A 322 -5.63 -5.09 11.89
N PHE A 323 -5.66 -5.26 13.20
CA PHE A 323 -6.85 -5.27 14.04
C PHE A 323 -6.67 -4.31 15.19
N TYR A 324 -7.75 -3.62 15.55
CA TYR A 324 -7.82 -2.70 16.66
C TYR A 324 -8.38 -3.40 17.90
N ILE A 325 -7.70 -3.25 19.02
CA ILE A 325 -8.19 -3.62 20.35
C ILE A 325 -8.12 -2.42 21.29
N ALA A 326 -8.97 -2.33 22.31
CA ALA A 326 -8.82 -1.30 23.33
C ALA A 326 -7.60 -1.62 24.21
N GLY A 327 -6.75 -0.62 24.52
CA GLY A 327 -5.53 -0.80 25.32
C GLY A 327 -5.69 -1.65 26.60
N PRO A 328 -6.73 -1.44 27.45
CA PRO A 328 -6.95 -2.27 28.65
C PRO A 328 -7.20 -3.76 28.39
N GLN A 329 -7.54 -4.13 27.17
CA GLN A 329 -7.78 -5.51 26.73
C GLN A 329 -6.56 -6.09 25.99
N ASN A 330 -5.53 -5.28 25.73
CA ASN A 330 -4.33 -5.69 25.02
C ASN A 330 -3.40 -6.51 25.94
N PRO A 331 -3.19 -7.82 25.69
CA PRO A 331 -2.34 -8.65 26.55
C PRO A 331 -0.85 -8.24 26.49
N ALA A 332 -0.43 -7.50 25.45
CA ALA A 332 0.94 -7.02 25.32
C ALA A 332 1.28 -5.81 26.22
N ASP A 333 0.27 -5.18 26.82
CA ASP A 333 0.39 -3.96 27.65
C ASP A 333 1.39 -4.10 28.81
N THR A 334 1.39 -5.26 29.47
CA THR A 334 2.31 -5.52 30.59
C THR A 334 3.74 -5.76 30.08
N LEU A 335 3.89 -6.44 28.94
CA LEU A 335 5.19 -6.77 28.35
C LEU A 335 5.93 -5.53 27.87
N SER A 336 5.21 -4.53 27.35
CA SER A 336 5.82 -3.27 26.91
C SER A 336 6.36 -2.42 28.08
N ARG A 337 5.94 -2.71 29.33
CA ARG A 337 6.25 -1.92 30.54
C ARG A 337 7.11 -2.64 31.57
N ARG A 338 7.04 -3.97 31.64
CA ARG A 338 7.71 -4.80 32.65
C ARG A 338 8.60 -5.86 32.00
N PHE A 339 9.84 -5.48 31.73
CA PHE A 339 10.84 -6.36 31.15
C PHE A 339 11.32 -7.40 32.17
N GLN A 340 11.25 -8.67 31.79
CA GLN A 340 11.78 -9.77 32.60
C GLN A 340 13.30 -9.93 32.43
N ILE A 341 13.80 -9.65 31.22
CA ILE A 341 15.23 -9.69 30.89
C ILE A 341 15.62 -8.30 30.39
N TYR A 342 16.63 -7.70 31.03
CA TYR A 342 17.18 -6.42 30.65
C TYR A 342 18.31 -6.63 29.63
N GLY A 343 18.26 -5.93 28.51
CA GLY A 343 19.27 -6.04 27.46
C GLY A 343 18.82 -5.43 26.14
N GLU A 344 19.77 -5.36 25.20
CA GLU A 344 19.56 -4.81 23.85
C GLU A 344 18.93 -5.81 22.88
N SER A 345 18.92 -7.11 23.21
CA SER A 345 18.35 -8.17 22.38
C SER A 345 16.87 -8.41 22.69
N VAL A 346 16.11 -8.84 21.67
CA VAL A 346 14.74 -9.33 21.87
C VAL A 346 14.77 -10.57 22.75
N SER A 347 14.04 -10.54 23.87
CA SER A 347 13.83 -11.72 24.69
C SER A 347 12.59 -12.47 24.24
N GLU A 348 12.70 -13.80 24.12
CA GLU A 348 11.63 -14.72 23.75
C GLU A 348 11.28 -15.58 24.96
N ILE A 349 10.00 -15.59 25.35
CA ILE A 349 9.50 -16.30 26.53
C ILE A 349 8.29 -17.13 26.09
N GLN A 350 8.37 -18.45 26.24
CA GLN A 350 7.22 -19.33 26.04
C GLN A 350 6.30 -19.25 27.26
N VAL A 351 4.99 -19.15 27.02
CA VAL A 351 3.99 -19.11 28.08
C VAL A 351 2.93 -20.17 27.80
N ASP A 352 2.82 -21.16 28.70
CA ASP A 352 1.97 -22.32 28.47
C ASP A 352 0.47 -22.07 28.80
N ASP A 353 0.15 -21.08 29.64
CA ASP A 353 -1.21 -20.82 30.15
C ASP A 353 -1.76 -19.40 29.83
N LEU A 354 -1.26 -18.73 28.78
CA LEU A 354 -1.74 -17.39 28.42
C LEU A 354 -2.92 -17.46 27.43
N THR A 355 -4.12 -17.14 27.89
CA THR A 355 -5.28 -16.96 27.01
C THR A 355 -5.24 -15.58 26.36
N VAL A 356 -5.27 -15.53 25.03
CA VAL A 356 -5.36 -14.28 24.26
C VAL A 356 -6.80 -14.00 23.82
N PRO A 357 -7.20 -12.72 23.62
CA PRO A 357 -8.52 -12.39 23.10
C PRO A 357 -8.76 -12.95 21.69
N PHE A 358 -9.99 -13.35 21.38
CA PHE A 358 -10.36 -13.75 20.01
C PHE A 358 -10.41 -12.55 19.06
N LEU A 359 -10.06 -12.74 17.78
CA LEU A 359 -10.14 -11.69 16.75
C LEU A 359 -11.54 -11.12 16.61
N ARG A 360 -12.60 -11.92 16.80
CA ARG A 360 -14.00 -11.43 16.82
C ARG A 360 -14.31 -10.37 17.88
N SER A 361 -13.42 -10.19 18.87
CA SER A 361 -13.54 -9.14 19.90
C SER A 361 -12.78 -7.85 19.53
N THR A 362 -12.11 -7.85 18.38
CA THR A 362 -11.32 -6.73 17.83
C THR A 362 -12.04 -6.12 16.62
N TYR A 363 -11.45 -5.10 16.02
CA TYR A 363 -12.01 -4.44 14.83
C TYR A 363 -10.99 -4.35 13.69
N SER A 364 -11.34 -4.79 12.48
CA SER A 364 -10.55 -4.50 11.28
C SER A 364 -11.44 -4.01 10.12
N PRO A 365 -11.12 -2.87 9.49
CA PRO A 365 -11.90 -2.36 8.37
C PRO A 365 -11.85 -3.26 7.12
N LEU A 366 -10.92 -4.21 7.05
CA LEU A 366 -10.85 -5.21 5.96
C LEU A 366 -11.77 -6.40 6.21
N ALA A 367 -12.08 -6.72 7.48
CA ALA A 367 -13.00 -7.79 7.86
C ALA A 367 -14.46 -7.32 7.88
N GLU A 368 -14.69 -6.02 8.02
CA GLU A 368 -16.00 -5.42 7.80
C GLU A 368 -16.41 -5.57 6.32
N ARG A 369 -17.44 -6.39 6.06
CA ARG A 369 -18.02 -6.54 4.73
C ARG A 369 -18.28 -5.16 4.13
N ARG A 370 -17.85 -4.94 2.89
CA ARG A 370 -18.32 -3.80 2.09
C ARG A 370 -19.83 -3.92 1.95
N CYS A 371 -20.56 -3.18 2.77
CA CYS A 371 -21.98 -2.95 2.57
C CYS A 371 -22.10 -2.09 1.29
N GLY A 372 -22.10 -2.74 0.12
CA GLY A 372 -22.08 -2.06 -1.18
C GLY A 372 -21.71 -2.92 -2.40
N ASP A 373 -21.02 -4.05 -2.25
CA ASP A 373 -20.52 -4.83 -3.40
C ASP A 373 -21.49 -5.93 -3.88
N THR A 374 -22.76 -5.89 -3.46
CA THR A 374 -23.84 -6.49 -4.28
C THR A 374 -24.21 -5.49 -5.37
N HIS A 375 -23.47 -5.50 -6.48
CA HIS A 375 -24.05 -5.07 -7.75
C HIS A 375 -25.05 -6.13 -8.21
N THR A 376 -26.18 -6.20 -7.52
CA THR A 376 -27.41 -6.67 -8.12
C THR A 376 -27.72 -5.69 -9.24
N PHE A 377 -27.38 -6.04 -10.49
CA PHE A 377 -28.07 -5.50 -11.64
C PHE A 377 -29.53 -5.93 -11.52
N ALA A 378 -30.30 -5.18 -10.75
CA ALA A 378 -31.75 -5.21 -10.84
C ALA A 378 -32.08 -4.71 -12.24
N ALA A 379 -32.32 -5.66 -13.13
CA ALA A 379 -33.13 -5.43 -14.31
C ALA A 379 -34.46 -4.83 -13.84
N MET A 380 -34.62 -3.52 -14.01
CA MET A 380 -35.92 -2.89 -14.17
C MET A 380 -35.98 -2.53 -15.66
N GLY A 381 -36.80 -3.12 -16.52
CA GLY A 381 -38.11 -3.68 -16.25
C GLY A 381 -39.18 -2.60 -16.26
N THR A 382 -39.22 -1.78 -17.32
CA THR A 382 -40.42 -1.32 -18.05
C THR A 382 -39.99 -0.71 -19.38
#